data_AF-A0A9X1BI71-F1
#
_entry.id   AF-A0A9X1BI71-F1
#
_cell.length_a   1.000
_cell.length_b   1.000
_cell.length_c   1.000
_cell.angle_alpha   90.00
_cell.angle_beta   90.00
_cell.angle_gamma   90.00
#
_symmetry.space_group_name_H-M   'P 1'
#
loop_
_entity.id
_entity.type
_entity.pdbx_description
1 polymer ?
#
loop_
_entity_poly.entity_id
_entity_poly.type
_entity_poly.pdbx_seq_one_letter_code
_entity_poly.pdbx_strand_id
1 'polypeptide(L)'
;MNVIQELHQFEDGLRPAQPSAAHYWDGEKWVLDAAKVAQLEQQETERLCAKVDAAADKARTALAGDPLKAMEYAQAAVDAQAYKDAGYPKKDVPLAVSAWVIKGRTAKQAADEILEKAAQFNESLLTLRIIRLKSKEKIKAHIGKGKMDLAKEFTDEAIAAVRKLVSDL
;
A
#
# COMPACT_ATOMS: atom_id res chain seq x y z
N MET A 1 -6.61 48.87 24.17
CA MET A 1 -6.39 49.37 22.79
C MET A 1 -5.71 48.24 22.03
N ASN A 2 -6.50 47.42 21.32
CA ASN A 2 -5.99 46.29 20.55
C ASN A 2 -6.19 46.60 19.08
N VAL A 3 -5.10 46.79 18.34
CA VAL A 3 -4.82 46.12 17.06
C VAL A 3 -3.30 46.24 16.84
N ILE A 4 -2.57 45.14 17.00
CA ILE A 4 -1.29 44.97 16.28
C ILE A 4 -1.62 43.98 15.19
N GLN A 5 -1.84 44.47 13.98
CA GLN A 5 -1.78 43.62 12.79
C GLN A 5 -0.31 43.18 12.67
N GLU A 6 -0.03 41.89 12.81
CA GLU A 6 1.29 41.35 12.52
C GLU A 6 1.55 41.46 11.01
N LEU A 7 2.11 42.59 10.62
CA LEU A 7 2.59 42.85 9.28
C LEU A 7 3.93 42.16 9.09
N HIS A 8 4.01 41.37 8.04
CA HIS A 8 5.21 40.67 7.61
C HIS A 8 5.86 41.47 6.47
N GLN A 9 7.19 41.50 6.45
CA GLN A 9 7.95 42.15 5.40
C GLN A 9 8.15 41.20 4.21
N PHE A 10 7.75 41.66 3.03
CA PHE A 10 8.00 41.02 1.75
C PHE A 10 8.76 41.98 0.83
N GLU A 11 9.24 41.49 -0.33
CA GLU A 11 10.05 42.28 -1.27
C GLU A 11 9.36 43.57 -1.74
N ASP A 12 8.03 43.54 -1.84
CA ASP A 12 7.17 44.62 -2.32
C ASP A 12 6.55 45.48 -1.21
N GLY A 13 6.80 45.15 0.07
CA GLY A 13 6.35 45.94 1.21
C GLY A 13 5.84 45.14 2.40
N LEU A 14 5.24 45.84 3.36
CA LEU A 14 4.63 45.26 4.55
C LEU A 14 3.17 44.86 4.26
N ARG A 15 2.80 43.61 4.58
CA ARG A 15 1.41 43.11 4.45
C ARG A 15 1.08 42.07 5.53
N PRO A 16 -0.21 41.79 5.81
CA PRO A 16 -0.58 40.75 6.76
C PRO A 16 0.00 39.38 6.38
N ALA A 17 0.09 38.46 7.35
CA ALA A 17 0.53 37.09 7.11
C ALA A 17 -0.25 36.45 5.95
N GLN A 18 0.46 35.75 5.06
CA GLN A 18 -0.15 35.01 3.96
C GLN A 18 -1.02 33.88 4.53
N PRO A 19 -2.32 33.81 4.18
CA PRO A 19 -3.21 32.79 4.75
C PRO A 19 -2.82 31.35 4.35
N SER A 20 -2.35 31.17 3.11
CA SER A 20 -1.81 29.90 2.63
C SER A 20 -0.97 30.10 1.37
N ALA A 21 -0.20 29.06 1.01
CA ALA A 21 0.59 29.03 -0.24
C ALA A 21 -0.26 29.11 -1.53
N ALA A 22 -1.59 29.00 -1.43
CA ALA A 22 -2.50 29.18 -2.57
C ALA A 22 -2.97 30.63 -2.74
N HIS A 23 -2.65 31.52 -1.80
CA HIS A 23 -3.00 32.93 -1.90
C HIS A 23 -1.86 33.72 -2.55
N TYR A 24 -2.20 34.65 -3.44
CA TYR A 24 -1.28 35.66 -3.94
C TYR A 24 -1.77 37.05 -3.50
N TRP A 25 -0.86 38.01 -3.50
CA TRP A 25 -1.18 39.40 -3.19
C TRP A 25 -1.61 40.13 -4.46
N ASP A 26 -2.79 40.74 -4.48
CA ASP A 26 -3.29 41.50 -5.64
C ASP A 26 -2.86 42.98 -5.64
N GLY A 27 -2.14 43.41 -4.61
CA GLY A 27 -1.79 44.81 -4.35
C GLY A 27 -2.50 45.41 -3.13
N GLU A 28 -3.65 44.85 -2.75
CA GLU A 28 -4.48 45.35 -1.65
C GLU A 28 -4.84 44.27 -0.62
N LYS A 29 -5.04 43.03 -1.07
CA LYS A 29 -5.46 41.90 -0.25
C LYS A 29 -4.92 40.56 -0.75
N TRP A 30 -5.02 39.56 0.11
CA TRP A 30 -4.78 38.17 -0.27
C TRP A 30 -5.94 37.64 -1.10
N VAL A 31 -5.65 37.15 -2.31
CA VAL A 31 -6.62 36.52 -3.22
C VAL A 31 -6.24 35.06 -3.41
N LEU A 32 -7.25 34.18 -3.31
CA LEU A 32 -7.07 32.74 -3.51
C LEU A 32 -6.96 32.41 -5.00
N ASP A 33 -5.89 31.71 -5.39
CA ASP A 33 -5.73 31.16 -6.73
C ASP A 33 -6.28 29.73 -6.80
N ALA A 34 -7.42 29.56 -7.48
CA ALA A 34 -8.08 28.26 -7.63
C ALA A 34 -7.22 27.24 -8.40
N ALA A 35 -6.43 27.67 -9.38
CA ALA A 35 -5.51 26.78 -10.09
C ALA A 35 -4.38 26.32 -9.17
N LYS A 36 -3.89 27.21 -8.31
CA LYS A 36 -2.89 26.87 -7.30
C LYS A 36 -3.43 25.91 -6.24
N VAL A 37 -4.67 26.09 -5.80
CA VAL A 37 -5.36 25.14 -4.89
C VAL A 37 -5.38 23.75 -5.51
N ALA A 38 -5.89 23.62 -6.74
CA ALA A 38 -6.00 22.33 -7.43
C ALA A 38 -4.62 21.67 -7.62
N GLN A 39 -3.59 22.45 -7.95
CA GLN A 39 -2.22 21.95 -8.07
C GLN A 39 -1.70 21.38 -6.73
N LEU A 40 -1.88 22.12 -5.63
CA LEU A 40 -1.42 21.69 -4.31
C LEU A 40 -2.18 20.45 -3.83
N GLU A 41 -3.49 20.36 -4.07
CA GLU A 41 -4.31 19.20 -3.76
C GLU A 41 -3.88 17.96 -4.56
N GLN A 42 -3.57 18.13 -5.84
CA GLN A 42 -3.05 17.05 -6.68
C GLN A 42 -1.70 16.54 -6.17
N GLN A 43 -0.75 17.45 -5.91
CA GLN A 43 0.58 17.10 -5.39
C GLN A 43 0.48 16.34 -4.06
N GLU A 44 -0.39 16.78 -3.17
CA GLU A 44 -0.57 16.13 -1.88
C GLU A 44 -1.27 14.77 -2.03
N THR A 45 -2.23 14.64 -2.95
CA THR A 45 -2.85 13.35 -3.31
C THR A 45 -1.81 12.35 -3.78
N GLU A 46 -0.95 12.76 -4.72
CA GLU A 46 0.13 11.93 -5.25
C GLU A 46 1.11 11.52 -4.15
N ARG A 47 1.50 12.46 -3.28
CA ARG A 47 2.40 12.20 -2.16
C ARG A 47 1.81 11.18 -1.16
N LEU A 48 0.55 11.34 -0.77
CA LEU A 48 -0.11 10.42 0.16
C LEU A 48 -0.31 9.03 -0.47
N CYS A 49 -0.71 8.96 -1.73
CA CYS A 49 -0.81 7.70 -2.46
C CYS A 49 0.55 6.98 -2.56
N ALA A 50 1.62 7.73 -2.86
CA ALA A 50 2.98 7.19 -2.96
C ALA A 50 3.46 6.61 -1.62
N LYS A 51 3.08 7.21 -0.48
CA LYS A 51 3.37 6.63 0.85
C LYS A 51 2.71 5.27 1.06
N VAL A 52 1.45 5.11 0.66
CA VAL A 52 0.74 3.83 0.73
C VAL A 52 1.38 2.81 -0.20
N ASP A 53 1.70 3.20 -1.43
CA ASP A 53 2.37 2.33 -2.41
C ASP A 53 3.74 1.86 -1.86
N ALA A 54 4.55 2.77 -1.33
CA ALA A 54 5.85 2.43 -0.74
C ALA A 54 5.73 1.50 0.48
N ALA A 55 4.73 1.68 1.34
CA ALA A 55 4.46 0.76 2.45
C ALA A 55 4.05 -0.62 1.93
N ALA A 56 3.20 -0.67 0.90
CA ALA A 56 2.78 -1.92 0.30
C ALA A 56 3.92 -2.66 -0.42
N ASP A 57 4.84 -1.93 -1.05
CA ASP A 57 6.00 -2.54 -1.71
C ASP A 57 6.95 -3.16 -0.69
N LYS A 58 7.22 -2.47 0.43
CA LYS A 58 7.98 -3.03 1.54
C LYS A 58 7.31 -4.29 2.11
N ALA A 59 5.99 -4.26 2.30
CA ALA A 59 5.24 -5.42 2.74
C ALA A 59 5.36 -6.58 1.74
N ARG A 60 5.25 -6.32 0.44
CA ARG A 60 5.40 -7.37 -0.58
C ARG A 60 6.78 -8.02 -0.53
N THR A 61 7.85 -7.24 -0.36
CA THR A 61 9.20 -7.78 -0.20
C THR A 61 9.31 -8.64 1.06
N ALA A 62 8.73 -8.20 2.18
CA ALA A 62 8.71 -8.98 3.41
C ALA A 62 7.93 -10.30 3.28
N LEU A 63 6.78 -10.27 2.59
CA LEU A 63 5.94 -11.45 2.33
C LEU A 63 6.64 -12.46 1.44
N ALA A 64 7.18 -12.01 0.29
CA ALA A 64 7.77 -12.88 -0.70
C ALA A 64 9.17 -13.38 -0.30
N GLY A 65 9.90 -12.58 0.49
CA GLY A 65 11.29 -12.85 0.82
C GLY A 65 12.17 -12.82 -0.43
N ASP A 66 12.96 -13.88 -0.61
CA ASP A 66 13.80 -14.06 -1.80
C ASP A 66 12.93 -14.33 -3.05
N PRO A 67 13.08 -13.54 -4.14
CA PRO A 67 12.26 -13.70 -5.34
C PRO A 67 12.42 -15.05 -6.05
N LEU A 68 13.63 -15.64 -6.07
CA LEU A 68 13.86 -16.95 -6.69
C LEU A 68 13.16 -18.04 -5.88
N LYS A 69 13.25 -17.96 -4.55
CA LYS A 69 12.54 -18.86 -3.65
C LYS A 69 11.02 -18.76 -3.80
N ALA A 70 10.49 -17.55 -3.99
CA ALA A 70 9.07 -17.36 -4.26
C ALA A 70 8.63 -18.01 -5.59
N MET A 71 9.49 -17.97 -6.63
CA MET A 71 9.25 -18.68 -7.89
C MET A 71 9.29 -20.20 -7.72
N GLU A 72 10.24 -20.73 -6.93
CA GLU A 72 10.31 -22.16 -6.62
C GLU A 72 9.04 -22.64 -5.92
N TYR A 73 8.53 -21.88 -4.94
CA TYR A 73 7.29 -22.20 -4.25
C TYR A 73 6.06 -22.10 -5.15
N ALA A 74 6.04 -21.13 -6.07
CA ALA A 74 4.97 -21.03 -7.06
C ALA A 74 4.96 -22.26 -7.99
N GLN A 75 6.13 -22.72 -8.47
CA GLN A 75 6.23 -23.92 -9.27
C GLN A 75 5.84 -25.18 -8.49
N ALA A 76 6.28 -25.29 -7.23
CA ALA A 76 5.90 -26.41 -6.36
C ALA A 76 4.37 -26.49 -6.14
N ALA A 77 3.69 -25.34 -6.04
CA ALA A 77 2.23 -25.28 -5.96
C ALA A 77 1.55 -25.76 -7.24
N VAL A 78 2.07 -25.41 -8.41
CA VAL A 78 1.58 -25.94 -9.70
C VAL A 78 1.71 -27.45 -9.77
N ASP A 79 2.89 -27.98 -9.42
CA ASP A 79 3.16 -29.43 -9.42
C ASP A 79 2.26 -30.17 -8.42
N ALA A 80 2.08 -29.61 -7.22
CA ALA A 80 1.22 -30.16 -6.18
C ALA A 80 -0.25 -30.18 -6.61
N GLN A 81 -0.71 -29.13 -7.30
CA GLN A 81 -2.08 -29.06 -7.83
C GLN A 81 -2.29 -30.13 -8.91
N ALA A 82 -1.37 -30.27 -9.86
CA ALA A 82 -1.44 -31.31 -10.88
C ALA A 82 -1.46 -32.73 -10.28
N TYR A 83 -0.64 -32.96 -9.25
CA TYR A 83 -0.63 -34.24 -8.51
C TYR A 83 -1.96 -34.52 -7.79
N LYS A 84 -2.57 -33.49 -7.19
CA LYS A 84 -3.89 -33.57 -6.57
C LYS A 84 -4.99 -33.84 -7.59
N ASP A 85 -4.98 -33.14 -8.72
CA ASP A 85 -5.97 -33.29 -9.80
C ASP A 85 -5.90 -34.68 -10.45
N ALA A 86 -4.71 -35.29 -10.49
CA ALA A 86 -4.51 -36.68 -10.91
C ALA A 86 -4.93 -37.73 -9.86
N GLY A 87 -5.46 -37.30 -8.70
CA GLY A 87 -5.91 -38.20 -7.63
C GLY A 87 -4.78 -38.77 -6.76
N TYR A 88 -3.63 -38.09 -6.68
CA TYR A 88 -2.46 -38.49 -5.90
C TYR A 88 -1.88 -39.87 -6.28
N PRO A 89 -1.42 -40.07 -7.53
CA PRO A 89 -0.89 -41.36 -8.00
C PRO A 89 0.38 -41.78 -7.25
N LYS A 90 0.39 -43.00 -6.69
CA LYS A 90 1.53 -43.49 -5.88
C LYS A 90 2.88 -43.59 -6.63
N LYS A 91 2.85 -43.77 -7.95
CA LYS A 91 4.05 -44.03 -8.76
C LYS A 91 4.62 -42.78 -9.42
N ASP A 92 3.80 -41.73 -9.56
CA ASP A 92 4.13 -40.51 -10.32
C ASP A 92 4.02 -39.30 -9.40
N VAL A 93 4.80 -39.30 -8.32
CA VAL A 93 4.87 -38.18 -7.37
C VAL A 93 5.84 -37.13 -7.93
N PRO A 94 5.43 -35.85 -8.12
CA PRO A 94 6.34 -34.82 -8.57
C PRO A 94 7.56 -34.64 -7.65
N LEU A 95 8.69 -34.24 -8.23
CA LEU A 95 9.92 -34.01 -7.46
C LEU A 95 9.74 -32.91 -6.41
N ALA A 96 9.02 -31.83 -6.74
CA ALA A 96 8.74 -30.74 -5.80
C ALA A 96 7.95 -31.22 -4.57
N VAL A 97 6.96 -32.10 -4.76
CA VAL A 97 6.19 -32.72 -3.67
C VAL A 97 7.08 -33.68 -2.88
N SER A 98 7.88 -34.49 -3.57
CA SER A 98 8.80 -35.45 -2.95
C SER A 98 9.85 -34.79 -2.07
N ALA A 99 10.36 -33.62 -2.48
CA ALA A 99 11.32 -32.84 -1.70
C ALA A 99 10.74 -32.35 -0.36
N TRP A 100 9.41 -32.22 -0.26
CA TRP A 100 8.71 -31.84 0.97
C TRP A 100 8.25 -33.04 1.81
N VAL A 101 8.48 -34.28 1.34
CA VAL A 101 8.23 -35.51 2.11
C VAL A 101 9.31 -35.66 3.20
N ILE A 102 9.15 -34.89 4.27
CA ILE A 102 10.03 -34.90 5.46
C ILE A 102 9.27 -35.41 6.69
N LYS A 103 9.98 -36.07 7.61
CA LYS A 103 9.49 -36.47 8.94
C LYS A 103 8.20 -37.34 8.93
N GLY A 104 8.07 -38.28 8.00
CA GLY A 104 6.97 -39.25 7.98
C GLY A 104 5.67 -38.76 7.34
N ARG A 105 5.68 -37.58 6.71
CA ARG A 105 4.57 -37.13 5.86
C ARG A 105 4.42 -38.04 4.64
N THR A 106 3.19 -38.25 4.21
CA THR A 106 2.90 -38.85 2.90
C THR A 106 3.03 -37.81 1.79
N ALA A 107 3.24 -38.24 0.54
CA ALA A 107 3.23 -37.35 -0.62
C ALA A 107 1.93 -36.55 -0.75
N LYS A 108 0.79 -37.15 -0.38
CA LYS A 108 -0.51 -36.45 -0.34
C LYS A 108 -0.51 -35.30 0.67
N GLN A 109 -0.08 -35.57 1.91
CA GLN A 109 0.01 -34.54 2.95
C GLN A 109 1.00 -33.42 2.55
N ALA A 110 2.14 -33.78 1.96
CA ALA A 110 3.10 -32.80 1.46
C ALA A 110 2.49 -31.90 0.37
N ALA A 111 1.78 -32.47 -0.60
CA ALA A 111 1.10 -31.70 -1.64
C ALA A 111 0.01 -30.78 -1.05
N ASP A 112 -0.81 -31.29 -0.13
CA ASP A 112 -1.86 -30.50 0.52
C ASP A 112 -1.27 -29.33 1.34
N GLU A 113 -0.18 -29.54 2.08
CA GLU A 113 0.51 -28.48 2.82
C GLU A 113 1.13 -27.42 1.88
N ILE A 114 1.71 -27.84 0.75
CA ILE A 114 2.24 -26.90 -0.26
C ILE A 114 1.11 -26.00 -0.79
N LEU A 115 -0.03 -26.61 -1.14
CA LEU A 115 -1.19 -25.88 -1.65
C LEU A 115 -1.80 -24.94 -0.61
N GLU A 116 -1.89 -25.36 0.65
CA GLU A 116 -2.36 -24.53 1.75
C GLU A 116 -1.46 -23.29 1.94
N LYS A 117 -0.14 -23.49 1.98
CA LYS A 117 0.82 -22.39 2.09
C LYS A 117 0.75 -21.43 0.89
N ALA A 118 0.60 -21.98 -0.31
CA ALA A 118 0.43 -21.17 -1.52
C ALA A 118 -0.86 -20.33 -1.48
N ALA A 119 -1.96 -20.92 -0.99
CA ALA A 119 -3.23 -20.21 -0.80
C ALA A 119 -3.09 -19.06 0.22
N GLN A 120 -2.52 -19.31 1.40
CA GLN A 120 -2.29 -18.29 2.44
C GLN A 120 -1.40 -17.14 1.93
N PHE A 121 -0.34 -17.46 1.19
CA PHE A 121 0.52 -16.46 0.57
C PHE A 121 -0.23 -15.61 -0.45
N ASN A 122 -0.99 -16.23 -1.35
CA ASN A 122 -1.78 -15.54 -2.36
C ASN A 122 -2.88 -14.66 -1.75
N GLU A 123 -3.56 -15.14 -0.71
CA GLU A 123 -4.54 -14.37 0.04
C GLU A 123 -3.92 -13.13 0.67
N SER A 124 -2.71 -13.26 1.23
CA SER A 124 -1.96 -12.13 1.80
C SER A 124 -1.62 -11.09 0.73
N LEU A 125 -1.13 -11.50 -0.44
CA LEU A 125 -0.84 -10.59 -1.55
C LEU A 125 -2.10 -9.89 -2.09
N LEU A 126 -3.23 -10.61 -2.17
CA LEU A 126 -4.51 -10.05 -2.60
C LEU A 126 -5.05 -9.05 -1.58
N THR A 127 -4.98 -9.38 -0.28
CA THR A 127 -5.37 -8.49 0.80
C THR A 127 -4.56 -7.20 0.77
N LEU A 128 -3.24 -7.31 0.59
CA LEU A 128 -2.34 -6.17 0.42
C LEU A 128 -2.74 -5.29 -0.79
N ARG A 129 -3.10 -5.92 -1.91
CA ARG A 129 -3.59 -5.20 -3.11
C ARG A 129 -4.90 -4.48 -2.84
N ILE A 130 -5.84 -5.11 -2.15
CA ILE A 130 -7.13 -4.52 -1.79
C ILE A 130 -6.93 -3.28 -0.91
N ILE A 131 -6.11 -3.38 0.14
CA ILE A 131 -5.79 -2.25 1.02
C ILE A 131 -5.22 -1.09 0.19
N ARG A 132 -4.17 -1.35 -0.62
CA ARG A 132 -3.53 -0.32 -1.43
C ARG A 132 -4.50 0.42 -2.35
N LEU A 133 -5.32 -0.32 -3.09
CA LEU A 133 -6.25 0.28 -4.06
C LEU A 133 -7.38 1.04 -3.37
N LYS A 134 -8.01 0.45 -2.35
CA LYS A 134 -9.08 1.11 -1.59
C LYS A 134 -8.58 2.38 -0.92
N SER A 135 -7.36 2.36 -0.39
CA SER A 135 -6.81 3.52 0.29
C SER A 135 -6.53 4.68 -0.64
N LYS A 136 -6.00 4.42 -1.84
CA LYS A 136 -5.78 5.47 -2.85
C LYS A 136 -7.09 6.15 -3.25
N GLU A 137 -8.15 5.37 -3.48
CA GLU A 137 -9.46 5.92 -3.79
C GLU A 137 -10.06 6.73 -2.64
N LYS A 138 -9.89 6.26 -1.40
CA LYS A 138 -10.38 6.97 -0.21
C LYS A 138 -9.62 8.29 0.03
N ILE A 139 -8.31 8.31 -0.14
CA ILE A 139 -7.46 9.51 -0.04
C ILE A 139 -7.92 10.56 -1.04
N LYS A 140 -8.04 10.19 -2.32
CA LYS A 140 -8.54 11.08 -3.38
C LYS A 140 -9.92 11.66 -3.03
N ALA A 141 -10.83 10.82 -2.52
CA ALA A 141 -12.17 11.23 -2.15
C ALA A 141 -12.19 12.20 -0.94
N HIS A 142 -11.24 12.11 -0.01
CA HIS A 142 -11.12 13.05 1.10
C HIS A 142 -10.57 14.41 0.63
N ILE A 143 -9.51 14.39 -0.17
CA ILE A 143 -8.90 15.62 -0.71
C ILE A 143 -9.90 16.36 -1.61
N GLY A 144 -10.60 15.67 -2.50
CA GLY A 144 -11.63 16.30 -3.35
C GLY A 144 -12.83 16.88 -2.59
N LYS A 145 -12.92 16.66 -1.27
CA LYS A 145 -13.91 17.27 -0.38
C LYS A 145 -13.31 18.35 0.54
N GLY A 146 -12.07 18.77 0.28
CA GLY A 146 -11.31 19.70 1.11
C GLY A 146 -10.92 19.14 2.48
N LYS A 147 -10.99 17.81 2.70
CA LYS A 147 -10.75 17.17 4.00
C LYS A 147 -9.33 16.63 4.08
N MET A 148 -8.35 17.52 4.04
CA MET A 148 -6.93 17.17 4.00
C MET A 148 -6.47 16.36 5.22
N ASP A 149 -6.92 16.73 6.41
CA ASP A 149 -6.50 16.04 7.63
C ASP A 149 -7.03 14.60 7.70
N LEU A 150 -8.29 14.37 7.29
CA LEU A 150 -8.83 13.02 7.14
C LEU A 150 -8.06 12.19 6.11
N ALA A 151 -7.57 12.80 5.03
CA ALA A 151 -6.76 12.08 4.04
C ALA A 151 -5.41 11.62 4.63
N LYS A 152 -4.80 12.44 5.48
CA LYS A 152 -3.54 12.11 6.18
C LYS A 152 -3.76 11.02 7.23
N GLU A 153 -4.76 11.18 8.08
CA GLU A 153 -5.14 10.17 9.10
C GLU A 153 -5.42 8.82 8.44
N PHE A 154 -6.22 8.80 7.38
CA PHE A 154 -6.53 7.58 6.65
C PHE A 154 -5.29 6.97 5.97
N THR A 155 -4.33 7.80 5.53
CA THR A 155 -3.04 7.31 5.00
C THR A 155 -2.26 6.57 6.08
N ASP A 156 -2.21 7.10 7.29
CA ASP A 156 -1.50 6.48 8.41
C ASP A 156 -2.19 5.17 8.86
N GLU A 157 -3.52 5.15 8.89
CA GLU A 157 -4.32 3.93 9.14
C GLU A 157 -4.05 2.86 8.08
N ALA A 158 -4.02 3.24 6.80
CA ALA A 158 -3.73 2.31 5.71
C ALA A 158 -2.32 1.72 5.84
N ILE A 159 -1.33 2.53 6.20
CA ILE A 159 0.04 2.07 6.44
C ILE A 159 0.09 1.12 7.64
N ALA A 160 -0.65 1.42 8.72
CA ALA A 160 -0.75 0.53 9.88
C ALA A 160 -1.39 -0.81 9.51
N ALA A 161 -2.46 -0.82 8.72
CA ALA A 161 -3.10 -2.03 8.22
C ALA A 161 -2.16 -2.88 7.35
N VAL A 162 -1.37 -2.23 6.47
CA VAL A 162 -0.32 -2.91 5.68
C VAL A 162 0.73 -3.55 6.58
N ARG A 163 1.19 -2.84 7.63
CA ARG A 163 2.18 -3.38 8.57
C ARG A 163 1.63 -4.56 9.36
N LYS A 164 0.38 -4.47 9.81
CA LYS A 164 -0.29 -5.54 10.55
C LYS A 164 -0.41 -6.83 9.73
N LEU A 165 -0.72 -6.72 8.44
CA LEU A 165 -0.78 -7.87 7.54
C LEU A 165 0.54 -8.66 7.49
N VAL A 166 1.68 -7.97 7.62
CA VAL A 166 3.00 -8.61 7.62
C VAL A 166 3.35 -9.20 8.99
N SER A 167 2.90 -8.59 10.09
CA SER A 167 3.18 -9.08 11.45
C SER A 167 2.36 -10.30 11.85
N ASP A 168 1.22 -10.52 11.19
CA ASP A 168 0.29 -11.62 11.48
C ASP A 168 0.72 -12.95 10.80
N LEU A 169 1.91 -13.01 10.19
CA LEU A 169 2.51 -14.17 9.51
C LEU A 169 3.62 -14.82 10.33
#